data_AF-D8QNQ7-F1
#
_entry.id   AF-D8QNQ7-F1
#
_cell.length_a   1.000
_cell.length_b   1.000
_cell.length_c   1.000
_cell.angle_alpha   90.00
_cell.angle_beta   90.00
_cell.angle_gamma   90.00
#
_symmetry.space_group_name_H-M   'P 1'
#
loop_
_entity.id
_entity.type
_entity.pdbx_description
1 polymer ?
#
loop_
_entity_poly.entity_id
_entity_poly.type
_entity_poly.pdbx_seq_one_letter_code
_entity_poly.pdbx_strand_id
1 'polypeptide(L)'
;LGAGADGEVRVGFHRKTGDKVAMKKMYEHEYLYDTIINESEILEEVAHDNVVNLLGLTCNNQGTFMVMELMDGSLRDVISSRKLGEHDIKAVMRQILERLAWIHAHRIVHQDIKTSNVLVKRDGEKNKFVVKLADFTTARRLQTRPWSNKVGTLTFNAPELLKGATSFGTAIDVWSAGCIFAEMLLGSNPFD
;
A
#
# COMPACT_ATOMS: atom_id res chain seq x y z
N LEU A 1 -4.38 -14.69 -0.61
CA LEU A 1 -3.54 -13.68 -1.28
C LEU A 1 -2.33 -13.37 -0.42
N GLY A 2 -2.51 -13.27 0.89
CA GLY A 2 -1.43 -13.25 1.87
C GLY A 2 -2.00 -13.16 3.28
N ALA A 3 -1.15 -13.38 4.28
CA ALA A 3 -1.42 -13.03 5.67
C ALA A 3 -0.34 -12.05 6.11
N GLY A 4 -0.74 -10.87 6.59
CA GLY A 4 0.16 -9.83 7.10
C GLY A 4 -0.12 -9.53 8.57
N ALA A 5 0.63 -8.58 9.15
CA ALA A 5 0.42 -8.12 10.52
C ALA A 5 -0.98 -7.54 10.77
N ASP A 6 -1.62 -7.01 9.72
CA ASP A 6 -2.89 -6.28 9.80
C ASP A 6 -4.11 -7.10 9.34
N GLY A 7 -3.93 -8.36 8.95
CA GLY A 7 -5.04 -9.25 8.63
C GLY A 7 -4.75 -10.29 7.55
N GLU A 8 -5.74 -11.16 7.34
CA GLU A 8 -5.73 -12.13 6.25
C GLU A 8 -6.48 -11.56 5.04
N VAL A 9 -5.84 -11.60 3.86
CA VAL A 9 -6.45 -11.17 2.60
C VAL A 9 -6.81 -12.38 1.74
N ARG A 10 -8.11 -12.51 1.45
CA ARG A 10 -8.70 -13.60 0.67
C ARG A 10 -9.34 -13.08 -0.62
N VAL A 11 -9.44 -13.94 -1.63
CA VAL A 11 -10.26 -13.65 -2.81
C VAL A 11 -11.72 -13.88 -2.47
N GLY A 12 -12.58 -12.93 -2.80
CA GLY A 12 -14.03 -13.05 -2.73
C GLY A 12 -14.69 -12.90 -4.09
N PHE A 13 -16.01 -13.11 -4.14
CA PHE A 13 -16.83 -12.93 -5.33
C PHE A 13 -18.02 -12.04 -5.01
N HIS A 14 -18.21 -10.99 -5.80
CA HIS A 14 -19.40 -10.15 -5.69
C HIS A 14 -20.62 -10.94 -6.18
N ARG A 15 -21.60 -11.17 -5.29
CA ARG A 15 -22.69 -12.14 -5.53
C ARG A 15 -23.56 -11.83 -6.74
N LYS A 16 -23.74 -10.55 -7.08
CA LYS A 16 -24.62 -10.12 -8.19
C LYS A 16 -23.92 -10.15 -9.54
N THR A 17 -22.65 -9.76 -9.58
CA THR A 17 -21.91 -9.59 -10.84
C THR A 17 -20.96 -10.74 -11.14
N GLY A 18 -20.58 -11.53 -10.13
CA GLY A 18 -19.57 -12.58 -10.25
C GLY A 18 -18.14 -12.06 -10.23
N ASP A 19 -17.93 -10.74 -10.10
CA ASP A 19 -16.60 -10.14 -10.13
C ASP A 19 -15.74 -10.59 -8.95
N LYS A 20 -14.46 -10.84 -9.23
CA LYS A 20 -13.48 -11.18 -8.19
C LYS A 20 -13.05 -9.92 -7.44
N VAL A 21 -12.99 -10.02 -6.12
CA VAL A 21 -12.59 -8.94 -5.21
C VAL A 21 -11.53 -9.42 -4.22
N ALA A 22 -10.77 -8.49 -3.65
CA ALA A 22 -9.92 -8.77 -2.49
C ALA A 22 -10.68 -8.42 -1.20
N MET A 23 -10.66 -9.32 -0.23
CA MET A 23 -11.29 -9.13 1.08
C MET A 23 -10.23 -9.20 2.18
N LYS A 24 -9.93 -8.06 2.80
CA LYS A 24 -9.05 -7.97 3.97
C LYS A 24 -9.91 -8.10 5.22
N LYS A 25 -9.68 -9.15 6.01
CA LYS A 25 -10.34 -9.32 7.30
C LYS A 25 -9.74 -8.33 8.29
N MET A 26 -10.57 -7.49 8.89
CA MET A 26 -10.13 -6.56 9.92
C MET A 26 -10.15 -7.25 11.28
N TYR A 27 -9.10 -7.08 12.08
CA TYR A 27 -9.09 -7.59 13.46
C TYR A 27 -10.02 -6.74 14.33
N GLU A 28 -11.08 -7.37 14.84
CA GLU A 28 -12.05 -6.73 15.72
C GLU A 28 -11.53 -6.68 17.16
N HIS A 29 -10.43 -5.95 17.36
CA HIS A 29 -10.05 -5.51 18.68
C HIS A 29 -10.50 -4.06 18.88
N GLU A 30 -11.01 -3.74 20.07
CA GLU A 30 -11.58 -2.42 20.37
C GLU A 30 -10.61 -1.26 20.09
N TYR A 31 -9.31 -1.49 20.28
CA TYR A 31 -8.27 -0.49 20.01
C TYR A 31 -7.90 -0.32 18.52
N LEU A 32 -8.46 -1.13 17.62
CA LEU A 32 -8.19 -1.07 16.18
C LEU A 32 -9.30 -0.38 15.38
N TYR A 33 -10.47 -0.12 15.96
CA TYR A 33 -11.58 0.54 15.26
C TYR A 33 -11.19 1.89 14.65
N ASP A 34 -10.48 2.74 15.39
CA ASP A 34 -10.00 4.03 14.88
C ASP A 34 -9.04 3.86 13.68
N THR A 35 -8.25 2.78 13.69
CA THR A 35 -7.33 2.48 12.57
C THR A 35 -8.11 2.04 11.34
N ILE A 36 -9.14 1.19 11.52
CA ILE A 36 -10.01 0.72 10.44
C ILE A 36 -10.77 1.88 9.81
N ILE A 37 -11.39 2.74 10.64
CA ILE A 37 -12.16 3.90 10.19
C ILE A 37 -11.23 4.86 9.44
N ASN A 38 -10.07 5.19 10.01
CA ASN A 38 -9.11 6.06 9.36
C ASN A 38 -8.62 5.49 8.02
N GLU A 39 -8.31 4.19 7.95
CA GLU A 39 -7.92 3.53 6.69
C GLU A 39 -9.03 3.64 5.64
N SER A 40 -10.29 3.35 6.00
CA SER A 40 -11.42 3.46 5.05
C SER A 40 -11.64 4.90 4.59
N GLU A 41 -11.63 5.87 5.50
CA GLU A 41 -11.82 7.28 5.16
C GLU A 41 -10.72 7.81 4.26
N ILE A 42 -9.47 7.41 4.50
CA ILE A 42 -8.34 7.78 3.65
C ILE A 42 -8.53 7.17 2.25
N LEU A 43 -8.86 5.88 2.15
CA LEU A 43 -9.08 5.22 0.87
C LEU A 43 -10.23 5.83 0.07
N GLU A 44 -11.30 6.26 0.73
CA GLU A 44 -12.40 7.01 0.10
C GLU A 44 -11.94 8.40 -0.36
N GLU A 45 -11.15 9.11 0.44
CA GLU A 45 -10.64 10.45 0.12
C GLU A 45 -9.69 10.44 -1.09
N VAL A 46 -8.83 9.43 -1.21
CA VAL A 46 -7.85 9.33 -2.31
C VAL A 46 -8.28 8.40 -3.44
N ALA A 47 -9.55 8.00 -3.49
CA ALA A 47 -10.10 7.09 -4.49
C ALA A 47 -9.77 7.58 -5.92
N HIS A 48 -8.91 6.82 -6.61
CA HIS A 48 -8.37 7.15 -7.92
C HIS A 48 -7.66 5.92 -8.49
N ASP A 49 -7.43 5.86 -9.80
CA ASP A 49 -6.61 4.82 -10.45
C ASP A 49 -5.16 4.72 -9.94
N ASN A 50 -4.75 5.61 -9.04
CA ASN A 50 -3.43 5.63 -8.41
C ASN A 50 -3.35 4.75 -7.15
N VAL A 51 -4.49 4.49 -6.51
CA VAL A 51 -4.60 3.80 -5.23
C VAL A 51 -5.56 2.62 -5.40
N VAL A 52 -5.36 1.55 -4.63
CA VAL A 52 -6.29 0.43 -4.60
C VAL A 52 -7.66 0.93 -4.12
N ASN A 53 -8.67 0.72 -4.94
CA ASN A 53 -10.02 1.20 -4.67
C ASN A 53 -10.69 0.36 -3.58
N LEU A 54 -11.19 1.06 -2.57
CA LEU A 54 -12.17 0.52 -1.62
C LEU A 54 -13.53 0.42 -2.33
N LEU A 55 -14.07 -0.79 -2.40
CA LEU A 55 -15.40 -1.07 -2.97
C LEU A 55 -16.49 -1.03 -1.89
N GLY A 56 -16.10 -1.16 -0.62
CA GLY A 56 -16.98 -0.99 0.54
C GLY A 56 -16.56 -1.83 1.74
N LEU A 57 -17.34 -1.72 2.81
CA LEU A 57 -17.20 -2.51 4.03
C LEU A 57 -18.34 -3.53 4.12
N THR A 58 -18.05 -4.73 4.61
CA THR A 58 -19.05 -5.76 4.85
C THR A 58 -18.73 -6.52 6.13
N CYS A 59 -19.75 -7.04 6.80
CA CYS A 59 -19.58 -7.85 8.01
C CYS A 59 -20.41 -9.13 7.93
N ASN A 60 -19.94 -10.16 8.63
CA ASN A 60 -20.67 -11.40 8.85
C ASN A 60 -20.27 -12.00 10.21
N ASN A 61 -20.73 -13.22 10.50
CA ASN A 61 -20.44 -13.91 11.77
C ASN A 61 -18.94 -14.19 12.01
N GLN A 62 -18.08 -14.01 11.01
CA GLN A 62 -16.63 -14.16 11.11
C GLN A 62 -15.90 -12.83 11.34
N GLY A 63 -16.60 -11.69 11.26
CA GLY A 63 -16.09 -10.35 11.52
C GLY A 63 -16.33 -9.37 10.37
N THR A 64 -15.60 -8.27 10.40
CA THR A 64 -15.65 -7.16 9.45
C THR A 64 -14.57 -7.29 8.38
N PHE A 65 -14.93 -6.95 7.15
CA PHE A 65 -14.08 -7.09 5.97
C PHE A 65 -14.08 -5.80 5.16
N MET A 66 -12.89 -5.37 4.79
CA MET A 66 -12.68 -4.34 3.78
C MET A 66 -12.63 -5.00 2.39
N VAL A 67 -13.53 -4.59 1.51
CA VAL A 67 -13.66 -5.14 0.15
C VAL A 67 -12.98 -4.19 -0.82
N MET A 68 -11.97 -4.66 -1.53
CA MET A 68 -11.14 -3.87 -2.44
C MET A 68 -11.11 -4.50 -3.83
N GLU A 69 -10.70 -3.71 -4.83
CA GLU A 69 -10.40 -4.27 -6.16
C GLU A 69 -9.30 -5.35 -6.06
N LEU A 70 -9.41 -6.38 -6.90
CA LEU A 70 -8.44 -7.47 -6.92
C LEU A 70 -7.26 -7.15 -7.84
N MET A 71 -6.07 -7.08 -7.25
CA MET A 71 -4.79 -6.99 -7.96
C MET A 71 -4.18 -8.39 -8.20
N ASP A 72 -3.23 -8.50 -9.15
CA ASP A 72 -2.68 -9.81 -9.54
C ASP A 72 -1.50 -10.26 -8.67
N GLY A 73 -0.93 -9.35 -7.87
CA GLY A 73 0.16 -9.61 -6.93
C GLY A 73 0.79 -8.31 -6.43
N SER A 74 1.87 -8.42 -5.68
CA SER A 74 2.70 -7.29 -5.26
C SER A 74 3.93 -7.12 -6.15
N LEU A 75 4.56 -5.94 -6.11
CA LEU A 75 5.84 -5.69 -6.76
C LEU A 75 6.93 -6.60 -6.19
N ARG A 76 6.86 -6.95 -4.91
CA ARG A 76 7.76 -7.94 -4.27
C ARG A 76 7.69 -9.29 -4.95
N ASP A 77 6.50 -9.76 -5.31
CA ASP A 77 6.31 -11.04 -6.03
C ASP A 77 6.93 -10.97 -7.43
N VAL A 78 6.85 -9.81 -8.08
CA VAL A 78 7.48 -9.58 -9.39
C VAL A 78 9.00 -9.62 -9.28
N ILE A 79 9.60 -8.90 -8.33
CA ILE A 79 11.06 -8.85 -8.13
C ILE A 79 11.60 -10.24 -7.74
N SER A 80 10.87 -10.97 -6.89
CA SER A 80 11.25 -12.33 -6.47
C SER A 80 11.17 -13.36 -7.60
N SER A 81 10.28 -13.16 -8.57
CA SER A 81 10.07 -14.12 -9.66
C SER A 81 10.95 -13.86 -10.89
N ARG A 82 11.39 -12.62 -11.11
CA ARG A 82 12.26 -12.26 -12.23
C ARG A 82 13.02 -10.97 -11.98
N LYS A 83 14.18 -10.83 -12.63
CA LYS A 83 14.85 -9.54 -12.73
C LYS A 83 14.06 -8.58 -13.63
N LEU A 84 13.90 -7.33 -13.17
CA LEU A 84 13.31 -6.26 -13.96
C LEU A 84 14.37 -5.61 -14.87
N GLY A 85 13.98 -5.32 -16.11
CA GLY A 85 14.82 -4.54 -17.03
C GLY A 85 14.70 -3.04 -16.73
N GLU A 86 15.68 -2.24 -17.14
CA GLU A 86 15.72 -0.79 -16.89
C GLU A 86 14.44 -0.07 -17.34
N HIS A 87 13.89 -0.46 -18.49
CA HIS A 87 12.62 0.08 -18.99
C HIS A 87 11.44 -0.19 -18.02
N ASP A 88 11.33 -1.41 -17.50
CA ASP A 88 10.29 -1.78 -16.53
C ASP A 88 10.47 -0.99 -15.23
N ILE A 89 11.70 -0.90 -14.73
CA ILE A 89 12.05 -0.17 -13.51
C ILE A 89 11.65 1.30 -13.65
N LYS A 90 12.01 1.95 -14.77
CA LYS A 90 11.65 3.34 -15.04
C LYS A 90 10.13 3.54 -15.10
N ALA A 91 9.41 2.60 -15.74
CA ALA A 91 7.96 2.66 -15.86
C ALA A 91 7.25 2.46 -14.50
N VAL A 92 7.75 1.56 -13.65
CA VAL A 92 7.24 1.35 -12.29
C VAL A 92 7.54 2.55 -11.41
N MET A 93 8.77 3.08 -11.44
CA MET A 93 9.14 4.25 -10.63
C MET A 93 8.32 5.49 -10.99
N ARG A 94 8.13 5.76 -12.28
CA ARG A 94 7.25 6.87 -12.71
C ARG A 94 5.86 6.73 -12.09
N GLN A 95 5.28 5.54 -12.16
CA GLN A 95 3.96 5.28 -11.62
C GLN A 95 3.91 5.43 -10.09
N ILE A 96 4.89 4.91 -9.34
CA ILE A 96 4.97 5.07 -7.88
C ILE A 96 5.02 6.56 -7.52
N LEU A 97 5.86 7.35 -8.20
CA LEU A 97 5.99 8.79 -7.95
C LEU A 97 4.71 9.56 -8.28
N GLU A 98 4.00 9.22 -9.36
CA GLU A 98 2.68 9.79 -9.70
C GLU A 98 1.65 9.51 -8.60
N ARG A 99 1.70 8.33 -7.97
CA ARG A 99 0.77 7.91 -6.91
C ARG A 99 1.08 8.58 -5.58
N LEU A 100 2.37 8.70 -5.26
CA LEU A 100 2.83 9.49 -4.12
C LEU A 100 2.41 10.95 -4.28
N ALA A 101 2.65 11.54 -5.46
CA ALA A 101 2.21 12.91 -5.74
C ALA A 101 0.70 13.09 -5.55
N TRP A 102 -0.12 12.10 -5.93
CA TRP A 102 -1.56 12.10 -5.70
C TRP A 102 -1.92 12.14 -4.21
N ILE A 103 -1.44 11.19 -3.40
CA ILE A 103 -1.79 11.16 -1.96
C ILE A 103 -1.18 12.34 -1.20
N HIS A 104 0.01 12.80 -1.61
CA HIS A 104 0.69 13.96 -1.01
C HIS A 104 -0.05 15.27 -1.29
N ALA A 105 -0.68 15.41 -2.46
CA ALA A 105 -1.56 16.54 -2.77
C ALA A 105 -2.79 16.58 -1.85
N HIS A 106 -3.27 15.42 -1.38
CA HIS A 106 -4.32 15.28 -0.37
C HIS A 106 -3.79 15.40 1.07
N ARG A 107 -2.54 15.80 1.25
CA ARG A 107 -1.88 15.93 2.57
C ARG A 107 -1.87 14.63 3.37
N ILE A 108 -1.85 13.49 2.68
CA ILE A 108 -1.74 12.16 3.28
C ILE A 108 -0.29 11.67 3.15
N VAL A 109 0.28 11.16 4.24
CA VAL A 109 1.56 10.44 4.25
C VAL A 109 1.27 8.97 4.46
N HIS A 110 1.85 8.10 3.63
CA HIS A 110 1.57 6.68 3.65
C HIS A 110 2.32 5.93 4.76
N GLN A 111 3.57 6.30 5.06
CA GLN A 111 4.41 5.78 6.16
C GLN A 111 4.88 4.31 6.06
N ASP A 112 4.35 3.52 5.13
CA ASP A 112 4.73 2.11 4.94
C ASP A 112 4.83 1.76 3.44
N ILE A 113 5.51 2.62 2.68
CA ILE A 113 5.82 2.39 1.27
C ILE A 113 6.91 1.31 1.17
N LYS A 114 6.55 0.15 0.62
CA LYS A 114 7.44 -0.99 0.41
C LYS A 114 6.95 -1.88 -0.73
N THR A 115 7.80 -2.77 -1.24
CA THR A 115 7.48 -3.61 -2.41
C THR A 115 6.25 -4.52 -2.22
N SER A 116 5.90 -4.89 -0.99
CA SER A 116 4.66 -5.66 -0.71
C SER A 116 3.38 -4.81 -0.76
N ASN A 117 3.49 -3.50 -0.57
CA ASN A 117 2.36 -2.56 -0.52
C ASN A 117 2.17 -1.80 -1.85
N VAL A 118 3.06 -2.03 -2.82
CA VAL A 118 2.87 -1.64 -4.21
C VAL A 118 2.27 -2.84 -4.94
N LEU A 119 0.97 -2.80 -5.19
CA LEU A 119 0.26 -3.88 -5.89
C LEU A 119 0.34 -3.70 -7.40
N VAL A 120 0.23 -4.82 -8.12
CA VAL A 120 0.46 -4.90 -9.56
C VAL A 120 -0.75 -5.54 -10.24
N LYS A 121 -1.20 -4.92 -11.33
CA LYS A 121 -2.17 -5.46 -12.27
C LYS A 121 -1.49 -5.63 -13.63
N ARG A 122 -1.62 -6.83 -14.22
CA ARG A 122 -1.13 -7.14 -15.56
C ARG A 122 -2.20 -6.70 -16.56
N ASP A 123 -1.81 -5.80 -17.45
CA ASP A 123 -2.59 -5.50 -18.63
C ASP A 123 -2.30 -6.57 -19.68
N GLY A 124 -3.27 -7.49 -19.86
CA GLY A 124 -3.13 -8.77 -20.56
C GLY A 124 -2.69 -8.70 -22.01
N GLU A 125 -2.66 -7.52 -22.63
CA GLU A 125 -2.28 -7.36 -24.04
C GLU A 125 -0.85 -6.86 -24.26
N LYS A 126 -0.16 -6.29 -23.24
CA LYS A 126 1.08 -5.51 -23.48
C LYS A 126 2.23 -5.76 -22.53
N ASN A 127 2.15 -6.79 -21.68
CA ASN A 127 3.13 -7.04 -20.62
C ASN A 127 3.39 -5.78 -19.76
N LYS A 128 2.39 -4.90 -19.67
CA LYS A 128 2.43 -3.65 -18.92
C LYS A 128 1.92 -3.92 -17.52
N PHE A 129 2.63 -3.35 -16.56
CA PHE A 129 2.25 -3.36 -15.16
C PHE A 129 1.59 -2.02 -14.85
N VAL A 130 0.33 -2.07 -14.42
CA VAL A 130 -0.27 -0.96 -13.69
C VAL A 130 0.01 -1.23 -12.23
N VAL A 131 0.70 -0.31 -11.55
CA VAL A 131 0.90 -0.43 -10.10
C VAL A 131 -0.18 0.36 -9.37
N LYS A 132 -0.47 0.07 -8.11
CA LYS A 132 -1.32 0.90 -7.24
C LYS A 132 -0.78 0.82 -5.81
N LEU A 133 -0.88 1.93 -5.07
CA LEU A 133 -0.55 1.91 -3.64
C LEU A 133 -1.66 1.22 -2.86
N ALA A 134 -1.29 0.45 -1.85
CA ALA A 134 -2.20 -0.30 -0.99
C ALA A 134 -1.73 -0.27 0.47
N ASP A 135 -2.60 -0.70 1.37
CA ASP A 135 -2.34 -0.82 2.81
C ASP A 135 -2.10 0.52 3.50
N PHE A 136 -3.20 1.23 3.77
CA PHE A 136 -3.19 2.58 4.35
C PHE A 136 -3.37 2.55 5.87
N THR A 137 -3.14 1.41 6.53
CA THR A 137 -3.29 1.23 7.98
C THR A 137 -2.43 2.19 8.81
N THR A 138 -1.26 2.54 8.30
CA THR A 138 -0.33 3.49 8.93
C THR A 138 -0.46 4.92 8.39
N ALA A 139 -1.28 5.12 7.36
CA ALA A 139 -1.39 6.40 6.68
C ALA A 139 -2.08 7.47 7.54
N ARG A 140 -1.65 8.72 7.39
CA ARG A 140 -2.12 9.85 8.22
C ARG A 140 -2.21 11.15 7.44
N ARG A 141 -3.16 11.99 7.85
CA ARG A 141 -3.29 13.38 7.39
C ARG A 141 -2.29 14.27 8.11
N LEU A 142 -1.55 15.11 7.39
CA LEU A 142 -0.50 15.96 7.95
C LEU A 142 -0.99 17.00 8.98
N GLN A 143 -2.30 17.21 9.09
CA GLN A 143 -2.90 18.18 10.01
C GLN A 143 -3.17 17.63 11.43
N THR A 144 -3.05 16.31 11.64
CA THR A 144 -3.32 15.71 12.96
C THR A 144 -2.08 15.75 13.85
N ARG A 145 -2.06 16.66 14.84
CA ARG A 145 -1.10 16.67 15.94
C ARG A 145 -1.72 16.03 17.19
N PRO A 146 -0.96 15.32 18.05
CA PRO A 146 0.45 15.00 17.95
C PRO A 146 0.73 13.70 17.19
N TRP A 147 1.88 13.62 16.54
CA TRP A 147 2.35 12.45 15.81
C TRP A 147 2.66 11.31 16.79
N SER A 148 1.86 10.23 16.79
CA SER A 148 2.15 9.04 17.59
C SER A 148 3.15 8.13 16.88
N ASN A 149 4.13 7.62 17.62
CA ASN A 149 5.22 6.73 17.18
C ASN A 149 4.75 5.32 16.74
N LYS A 150 3.75 5.20 15.86
CA LYS A 150 3.54 3.92 15.16
C LYS A 150 4.52 3.87 13.99
N VAL A 151 5.58 3.11 14.20
CA VAL A 151 6.67 2.92 13.25
C VAL A 151 6.24 1.84 12.25
N GLY A 152 6.31 2.16 10.95
CA GLY A 152 6.13 1.19 9.86
C GLY A 152 7.30 0.20 9.76
N THR A 153 7.47 -0.43 8.59
CA THR A 153 8.58 -1.37 8.36
C THR A 153 9.94 -0.66 8.42
N LEU A 154 10.76 -0.96 9.45
CA LEU A 154 12.02 -0.26 9.73
C LEU A 154 12.97 -0.14 8.52
N THR A 155 13.04 -1.17 7.69
CA THR A 155 13.95 -1.27 6.54
C THR A 155 13.76 -0.15 5.50
N PHE A 156 12.53 0.35 5.34
CA PHE A 156 12.20 1.37 4.35
C PHE A 156 12.09 2.78 4.95
N ASN A 157 12.36 2.94 6.25
CA ASN A 157 12.20 4.21 6.93
C ASN A 157 13.29 5.22 6.57
N ALA A 158 12.86 6.47 6.42
CA ALA A 158 13.76 7.61 6.29
C ALA A 158 14.66 7.77 7.53
N PRO A 159 15.90 8.27 7.37
CA PRO A 159 16.88 8.34 8.46
C PRO A 159 16.41 9.18 9.65
N GLU A 160 15.58 10.19 9.42
CA GLU A 160 14.95 10.99 10.48
C GLU A 160 13.99 10.17 11.34
N LEU A 161 13.21 9.25 10.75
CA LEU A 161 12.33 8.35 11.51
C LEU A 161 13.14 7.39 12.37
N LEU A 162 14.24 6.86 11.82
CA LEU A 162 15.17 6.00 12.58
C LEU A 162 15.83 6.73 13.76
N LYS A 163 15.98 8.06 13.64
CA LYS A 163 16.47 8.94 14.72
C LYS A 163 15.37 9.40 15.69
N GLY A 164 14.14 8.89 15.55
CA GLY A 164 13.02 9.21 16.43
C GLY A 164 12.38 10.58 16.17
N ALA A 165 12.51 11.11 14.94
CA ALA A 165 11.83 12.35 14.57
C ALA A 165 10.31 12.19 14.74
N THR A 166 9.71 13.09 15.51
CA THR A 166 8.26 13.18 15.71
C THR A 166 7.62 14.23 14.81
N SER A 167 8.40 14.93 13.99
CA SER A 167 7.92 15.87 12.99
C SER A 167 8.53 15.50 11.65
N PHE A 168 7.70 15.01 10.75
CA PHE A 168 8.09 14.60 9.41
C PHE A 168 6.97 14.94 8.43
N GLY A 169 7.31 14.95 7.15
CA GLY A 169 6.38 15.25 6.06
C GLY A 169 6.36 14.13 5.02
N THR A 170 5.82 14.44 3.85
CA THR A 170 5.73 13.53 2.70
C THR A 170 7.07 13.00 2.19
N ALA A 171 8.18 13.67 2.54
CA ALA A 171 9.53 13.29 2.13
C ALA A 171 9.93 11.87 2.60
N ILE A 172 9.35 11.37 3.69
CA ILE A 172 9.64 10.02 4.17
C ILE A 172 9.19 8.95 3.17
N ASP A 173 8.05 9.16 2.50
CA ASP A 173 7.54 8.21 1.49
C ASP A 173 8.42 8.24 0.23
N VAL A 174 9.01 9.41 -0.08
CA VAL A 174 9.95 9.57 -1.21
C VAL A 174 11.25 8.82 -0.95
N TRP A 175 11.75 8.85 0.29
CA TRP A 175 12.88 8.02 0.71
C TRP A 175 12.57 6.54 0.51
N SER A 176 11.43 6.07 1.01
CA SER A 176 11.01 4.68 0.87
C SER A 176 10.86 4.26 -0.61
N ALA A 177 10.39 5.15 -1.49
CA ALA A 177 10.39 4.91 -2.93
C ALA A 177 11.82 4.78 -3.51
N GLY A 178 12.79 5.51 -2.98
CA GLY A 178 14.21 5.34 -3.30
C GLY A 178 14.74 3.96 -2.90
N CYS A 179 14.33 3.43 -1.74
CA CYS A 179 14.65 2.06 -1.33
C CYS A 179 14.05 1.02 -2.29
N ILE A 180 12.78 1.19 -2.70
CA ILE A 180 12.15 0.33 -3.71
C ILE A 180 12.92 0.37 -5.05
N PHE A 181 13.39 1.55 -5.47
CA PHE A 181 14.21 1.68 -6.68
C PHE A 181 15.50 0.86 -6.60
N ALA A 182 16.22 0.96 -5.47
CA ALA A 182 17.43 0.18 -5.23
C ALA A 182 17.14 -1.33 -5.22
N GLU A 183 16.07 -1.76 -4.55
CA GLU A 183 15.64 -3.17 -4.52
C GLU A 183 15.34 -3.72 -5.92
N MET A 184 14.67 -2.94 -6.77
CA MET A 184 14.40 -3.34 -8.15
C MET A 184 15.67 -3.47 -9.00
N LEU A 185 16.69 -2.63 -8.77
CA LEU A 185 17.97 -2.69 -9.48
C LEU A 185 18.81 -3.91 -9.06
N LEU A 186 18.83 -4.19 -7.75
CA LEU A 186 19.62 -5.27 -7.17
C LEU A 186 18.93 -6.63 -7.33
N GLY A 187 17.60 -6.66 -7.40
CA GLY A 187 16.80 -7.89 -7.40
C GLY A 187 16.66 -8.52 -6.01
N SER A 188 17.15 -7.84 -4.97
CA SER A 188 17.07 -8.24 -3.56
C SER A 188 16.98 -7.00 -2.68
N ASN A 189 16.55 -7.18 -1.44
CA ASN A 189 16.51 -6.11 -0.45
C ASN A 189 17.92 -5.47 -0.32
N PRO A 190 18.06 -4.15 -0.48
CA PRO A 190 19.34 -3.46 -0.40
C PRO A 190 19.97 -3.45 1.01
N PHE A 191 19.21 -3.87 2.02
CA PHE A 191 19.61 -3.81 3.43
C PHE A 191 19.59 -5.19 4.13
N ASP A 192 19.39 -6.28 3.37
CA ASP A 192 19.59 -7.65 3.85
C ASP A 192 21.04 -8.13 3.61
#